data_AF-A0A3B3TPW7-F1
#
_entry.id   AF-A0A3B3TPW7-F1
#
_cell.length_a   1.000
_cell.length_b   1.000
_cell.length_c   1.000
_cell.angle_alpha   90.00
_cell.angle_beta   90.00
_cell.angle_gamma   90.00
#
_symmetry.space_group_name_H-M   'P 1'
#
loop_
_entity.id
_entity.type
_entity.pdbx_description
1 polymer ?
#
loop_
_entity_poly.entity_id
_entity_poly.type
_entity_poly.pdbx_seq_one_letter_code
_entity_poly.pdbx_strand_id
1 'polypeptide(L)'
;MAAVVERVDGCVGSLDPDAVSLRQTSSLQEQPHQNNPLLGLPIVAIETILNFLSYDEISMLRSVCKRMDMICQRVLNQGFLKVERYHSLCQRQVKAQLPR
;
A
#
# COMPACT_ATOMS: atom_id res chain seq x y z
N MET A 1 -51.81 -34.36 -5.16
CA MET A 1 -51.04 -35.54 -4.72
C MET A 1 -49.75 -34.98 -4.13
N ALA A 2 -49.66 -34.81 -2.80
CA ALA A 2 -49.21 -35.83 -1.82
C ALA A 2 -47.74 -36.25 -2.10
N ALA A 3 -46.77 -36.24 -1.19
CA ALA A 3 -46.75 -36.33 0.27
C ALA A 3 -45.40 -35.76 0.79
N VAL A 4 -45.33 -35.05 1.93
CA VAL A 4 -44.93 -35.55 3.26
C VAL A 4 -44.20 -36.90 3.26
N VAL A 5 -42.93 -36.90 3.68
CA VAL A 5 -42.35 -37.92 4.58
C VAL A 5 -41.37 -37.23 5.54
N GLU A 6 -41.74 -37.29 6.81
CA GLU A 6 -40.98 -37.02 8.02
C GLU A 6 -40.33 -38.34 8.51
N ARG A 7 -39.12 -38.29 9.10
CA ARG A 7 -38.54 -39.23 10.10
C ARG A 7 -37.45 -38.45 10.87
N VAL A 8 -37.48 -38.14 12.18
CA VAL A 8 -37.52 -38.95 13.45
C VAL A 8 -36.38 -39.99 13.46
N ASP A 9 -35.36 -39.98 14.33
CA ASP A 9 -35.21 -39.96 15.82
C ASP A 9 -33.78 -39.41 16.13
N GLY A 10 -33.43 -38.69 17.20
CA GLY A 10 -33.53 -39.07 18.60
C GLY A 10 -32.29 -39.85 19.09
N CYS A 11 -31.19 -39.20 19.50
CA CYS A 11 -30.25 -39.78 20.48
C CYS A 11 -29.32 -38.71 21.11
N VAL A 12 -29.37 -38.61 22.44
CA VAL A 12 -28.52 -37.79 23.32
C VAL A 12 -27.50 -38.70 24.02
N GLY A 13 -26.23 -38.29 24.03
CA GLY A 13 -25.16 -38.84 24.89
C GLY A 13 -23.89 -38.00 24.68
N SER A 14 -23.47 -37.14 25.61
CA SER A 14 -22.72 -37.39 26.86
C SER A 14 -21.19 -37.42 26.67
N LEU A 15 -20.57 -36.28 27.01
CA LEU A 15 -19.31 -36.07 27.78
C LEU A 15 -17.99 -36.75 27.36
N ASP A 16 -17.09 -35.88 26.85
CA ASP A 16 -15.63 -35.73 27.13
C ASP A 16 -14.64 -36.82 26.66
N PRO A 17 -13.31 -36.55 26.70
CA PRO A 17 -12.50 -35.84 25.72
C PRO A 17 -11.41 -36.78 25.12
N ASP A 18 -10.52 -36.21 24.30
CA ASP A 18 -9.27 -36.83 23.80
C ASP A 18 -9.41 -37.68 22.54
N ALA A 19 -9.16 -37.04 21.38
CA ALA A 19 -8.38 -37.61 20.29
C ALA A 19 -8.21 -36.59 19.15
N VAL A 20 -6.97 -36.10 19.02
CA VAL A 20 -6.26 -35.89 17.74
C VAL A 20 -7.12 -35.50 16.53
N SER A 21 -7.15 -34.21 16.19
CA SER A 21 -7.20 -33.85 14.77
C SER A 21 -6.57 -32.49 14.52
N LEU A 22 -5.39 -32.58 13.93
CA LEU A 22 -4.72 -31.57 13.12
C LEU A 22 -5.74 -30.99 12.11
N ARG A 23 -6.49 -29.97 12.51
CA ARG A 23 -7.49 -29.28 11.70
C ARG A 23 -7.18 -27.79 11.74
N GLN A 24 -6.14 -27.43 11.00
CA GLN A 24 -6.19 -26.36 10.02
C GLN A 24 -7.37 -25.38 10.21
N THR A 25 -7.16 -24.33 10.98
CA THR A 25 -7.74 -23.03 10.67
C THR A 25 -6.69 -22.28 9.86
N SER A 26 -6.58 -22.67 8.60
CA SER A 26 -5.89 -21.88 7.59
C SER A 26 -6.58 -20.53 7.42
N SER A 27 -5.74 -19.50 7.33
CA SER A 27 -5.94 -18.19 6.67
C SER A 27 -6.94 -17.20 7.28
N LEU A 28 -6.48 -16.41 8.26
CA LEU A 28 -6.95 -15.04 8.48
C LEU A 28 -5.77 -14.12 8.81
N GLN A 29 -4.99 -13.76 7.80
CA GLN A 29 -4.53 -12.39 7.56
C GLN A 29 -3.73 -12.36 6.28
N GLU A 30 -4.29 -11.71 5.27
CA GLU A 30 -3.66 -11.30 4.03
C GLU A 30 -2.41 -10.46 4.36
N GLN A 31 -1.25 -11.10 4.52
CA GLN A 31 0.02 -10.40 4.46
C GLN A 31 0.69 -10.81 3.16
N PRO A 32 0.47 -10.05 2.07
CA PRO A 32 1.36 -10.15 0.96
C PRO A 32 2.63 -9.44 1.43
N HIS A 33 3.48 -10.15 2.17
CA HIS A 33 4.91 -9.89 2.12
C HIS A 33 5.30 -10.15 0.67
N GLN A 34 4.98 -9.20 -0.21
CA GLN A 34 5.53 -9.06 -1.53
C GLN A 34 7.02 -8.93 -1.26
N ASN A 35 7.76 -10.01 -1.53
CA ASN A 35 9.20 -10.15 -1.31
C ASN A 35 9.97 -9.19 -2.26
N ASN A 36 9.73 -7.90 -2.13
CA ASN A 36 10.36 -6.83 -2.89
C ASN A 36 11.38 -6.17 -1.96
N PRO A 37 12.67 -6.56 -2.01
CA PRO A 37 13.70 -6.04 -1.11
C PRO A 37 13.83 -4.52 -1.23
N LEU A 38 13.58 -3.94 -2.41
CA LEU A 38 13.55 -2.50 -2.63
C LEU A 38 12.47 -1.81 -1.78
N LEU A 39 11.25 -2.35 -1.77
CA LEU A 39 10.13 -1.77 -1.02
C LEU A 39 10.20 -2.09 0.48
N GLY A 40 11.07 -3.00 0.89
CA GLY A 40 11.39 -3.25 2.30
C GLY A 40 12.33 -2.21 2.92
N LEU A 41 12.98 -1.38 2.11
CA LEU A 41 13.89 -0.35 2.59
C LEU A 41 13.13 0.78 3.32
N PRO A 42 13.80 1.50 4.26
CA PRO A 42 13.27 2.74 4.80
C PRO A 42 12.94 3.73 3.67
N ILE A 43 11.83 4.46 3.80
CA ILE A 43 11.35 5.35 2.75
C ILE A 43 12.41 6.36 2.28
N VAL A 44 13.25 6.86 3.19
CA VAL A 44 14.34 7.80 2.88
C VAL A 44 15.36 7.17 1.94
N ALA A 45 15.67 5.88 2.10
CA ALA A 45 16.61 5.18 1.21
C ALA A 45 16.00 5.02 -0.19
N ILE A 46 14.71 4.69 -0.28
CA ILE A 46 13.99 4.60 -1.56
C ILE A 46 13.98 5.94 -2.27
N GLU A 47 13.63 7.03 -1.57
CA GLU A 47 13.67 8.39 -2.12
C GLU A 47 15.06 8.79 -2.61
N THR A 48 16.11 8.39 -1.87
CA THR A 48 17.49 8.65 -2.27
C THR A 48 17.86 7.90 -3.55
N ILE A 49 17.38 6.67 -3.74
CA ILE A 49 17.54 5.92 -5.01
C ILE A 49 16.78 6.62 -6.14
N LEU A 50 15.54 7.05 -5.89
CA LEU A 50 14.70 7.71 -6.89
C LEU A 50 15.26 9.09 -7.32
N ASN A 51 16.06 9.76 -6.49
CA ASN A 51 16.71 11.03 -6.87
C ASN A 51 17.71 10.92 -8.03
N PHE A 52 18.10 9.71 -8.43
CA PHE A 52 18.95 9.48 -9.61
C PHE A 52 18.15 9.36 -10.92
N LEU A 53 16.82 9.43 -10.84
CA LEU A 53 15.93 9.31 -11.99
C LEU A 53 15.32 10.66 -12.36
N SER A 54 14.97 10.80 -13.63
CA SER A 54 14.21 11.93 -14.14
C SER A 54 12.75 11.89 -13.69
N TYR A 55 12.06 13.03 -13.82
CA TYR A 55 10.63 13.14 -13.53
C TYR A 55 9.80 12.12 -14.31
N ASP A 56 10.08 11.94 -15.60
CA ASP A 56 9.36 11.02 -16.47
C ASP A 56 9.57 9.57 -16.03
N GLU A 57 10.80 9.18 -15.70
CA GLU A 57 11.11 7.85 -15.16
C GLU A 57 10.37 7.58 -13.85
N ILE A 58 10.40 8.52 -12.91
CA ILE A 58 9.67 8.39 -11.63
C ILE A 58 8.16 8.31 -11.86
N SER A 59 7.63 9.06 -12.83
CA SER A 59 6.21 9.05 -13.18
C SER A 59 5.77 7.70 -13.75
N MET A 60 6.59 7.08 -14.60
CA MET A 60 6.34 5.72 -15.10
C MET A 60 6.34 4.67 -13.98
N LEU A 61 7.20 4.82 -12.96
CA LEU A 61 7.26 3.88 -11.84
C LEU A 61 5.97 3.83 -11.00
N ARG A 62 5.10 4.83 -11.10
CA ARG A 62 3.80 4.86 -10.39
C ARG A 62 2.88 3.71 -10.78
N SER A 63 2.98 3.17 -11.99
CA SER A 63 2.14 2.06 -12.43
C SER A 63 2.60 0.68 -11.93
N VAL A 64 3.75 0.59 -11.26
CA VAL A 64 4.35 -0.70 -10.86
C VAL A 64 3.56 -1.38 -9.74
N CYS A 65 3.28 -0.66 -8.65
CA CYS A 65 2.45 -1.15 -7.54
C CYS A 65 1.96 -0.01 -6.65
N LYS A 66 0.94 -0.29 -5.80
CA LYS A 66 0.33 0.70 -4.90
C LYS A 66 1.35 1.39 -3.98
N ARG A 67 2.29 0.63 -3.40
CA ARG A 67 3.31 1.20 -2.51
C ARG A 67 4.29 2.09 -3.28
N MET A 68 4.66 1.71 -4.49
CA MET A 68 5.53 2.53 -5.35
C MET A 68 4.83 3.82 -5.77
N ASP A 69 3.55 3.75 -6.14
CA ASP A 69 2.73 4.92 -6.48
C ASP A 69 2.74 5.96 -5.35
N MET A 70 2.50 5.54 -4.11
CA MET A 70 2.51 6.45 -2.95
C MET A 70 3.87 7.13 -2.74
N ILE A 71 4.97 6.39 -2.90
CA ILE A 71 6.33 6.92 -2.72
C ILE A 71 6.66 7.90 -3.86
N CYS A 72 6.46 7.49 -5.11
CA CYS A 72 6.68 8.32 -6.29
C CYS A 72 5.84 9.59 -6.24
N GLN A 73 4.58 9.52 -5.82
CA GLN A 73 3.73 10.70 -5.64
C GLN A 73 4.34 11.70 -4.66
N ARG A 74 4.88 11.23 -3.53
CA ARG A 74 5.52 12.09 -2.54
C ARG A 74 6.74 12.80 -3.12
N VAL A 75 7.60 12.06 -3.84
CA VAL A 75 8.81 12.60 -4.48
C VAL A 75 8.45 13.66 -5.52
N LEU A 76 7.50 13.36 -6.42
CA LEU A 76 7.08 14.28 -7.48
C LEU A 76 6.48 15.56 -6.90
N ASN A 77 5.60 15.44 -5.89
CA ASN A 77 5.01 16.58 -5.20
C ASN A 77 6.08 17.42 -4.49
N GLN A 78 7.06 16.79 -3.84
CA GLN A 78 8.17 17.49 -3.22
C GLN A 78 9.02 18.27 -4.25
N GLY A 79 9.27 17.66 -5.42
CA GLY A 79 9.91 18.32 -6.55
C GLY A 79 9.16 19.56 -7.00
N PHE A 80 7.85 19.43 -7.22
CA PHE A 80 6.97 20.56 -7.58
C PHE A 80 7.03 21.70 -6.54
N LEU A 81 6.86 21.38 -5.25
CA LEU A 81 6.91 22.39 -4.17
C LEU A 81 8.27 23.10 -4.07
N LYS A 82 9.38 22.44 -4.46
CA LYS A 82 10.70 23.09 -4.50
C LYS A 82 10.79 24.09 -5.64
N VAL A 83 10.32 23.70 -6.83
CA VAL A 83 10.29 24.58 -8.02
C VAL A 83 9.37 25.79 -7.79
N GLU A 84 8.17 25.56 -7.26
CA GLU A 84 7.21 26.63 -6.94
C GLU A 84 7.79 27.64 -5.95
N ARG A 85 8.45 27.16 -4.89
CA ARG A 85 9.14 28.03 -3.91
C ARG A 85 10.26 28.83 -4.56
N TYR A 86 11.08 28.20 -5.39
CA TYR A 86 12.16 28.88 -6.10
C TYR A 86 11.62 29.97 -7.03
N HIS A 87 10.58 29.66 -7.82
CA HIS A 87 9.92 30.65 -8.67
C HIS A 87 9.38 31.84 -7.86
N SER A 88 8.73 31.56 -6.72
CA SER A 88 8.22 32.60 -5.81
C SER A 88 9.34 33.48 -5.21
N LEU A 89 10.54 32.93 -5.03
CA LEU A 89 11.70 33.70 -4.59
C LEU A 89 12.20 34.62 -5.72
N CYS A 90 12.43 34.07 -6.92
CA CYS A 90 12.86 34.84 -8.08
C CYS A 90 11.88 35.97 -8.40
N GLN A 91 10.57 35.68 -8.39
CA GLN A 91 9.54 36.68 -8.67
C GLN A 91 9.57 37.83 -7.66
N ARG A 92 9.74 37.54 -6.36
CA ARG A 92 9.88 38.58 -5.33
C ARG A 92 11.13 39.42 -5.52
N GLN A 93 12.26 38.79 -5.87
CA GLN A 93 13.52 39.48 -6.12
C GLN A 93 13.44 40.42 -7.33
N VAL A 94 12.88 39.95 -8.45
CA VAL A 94 12.67 40.78 -9.64
C VAL A 94 11.73 41.93 -9.35
N LYS A 95 10.59 41.67 -8.68
CA LYS A 95 9.61 42.70 -8.33
C LYS A 95 10.18 43.79 -7.40
N ALA A 96 11.09 43.43 -6.50
CA ALA A 96 11.76 44.38 -5.61
C ALA A 96 12.73 45.33 -6.33
N GLN A 97 13.20 44.95 -7.53
CA GLN A 97 14.12 45.76 -8.34
C GLN A 97 13.39 46.70 -9.32
N LEU A 98 12.07 46.57 -9.47
CA LEU A 98 11.30 47.43 -10.36
C LEU A 98 11.02 48.80 -9.70
N PRO A 99 11.08 49.90 -10.47
CA PRO A 99 10.64 51.21 -10.01
C PRO A 99 9.16 51.17 -9.58
N ARG A 100 8.83 51.99 -8.58
CA ARG A 100 7.46 52.17 -8.07
C ARG A 100 6.62 52.97 -9.05
#